data_AF-A0A838MZZ9-F1
#
_entry.id   AF-A0A838MZZ9-F1
#
_cell.length_a   1.000
_cell.length_b   1.000
_cell.length_c   1.000
_cell.angle_alpha   90.00
_cell.angle_beta   90.00
_cell.angle_gamma   90.00
#
_symmetry.space_group_name_H-M   'P 1'
#
loop_
_entity.id
_entity.type
_entity.pdbx_description
1 polymer ?
#
loop_
_entity_poly.entity_id
_entity_poly.type
_entity_poly.pdbx_seq_one_letter_code
_entity_poly.pdbx_strand_id
1 'polypeptide(L)'
;MKNLWCGLAFCLVIICYLLPSDVAAQSQPPKLEGQIVCCEDCWAREDRRTVPYGTVDDLAKAQACIANGDPTLLAVMNGTGSTTLYQLE
;
A
#
# COMPACT_ATOMS: atom_id res chain seq x y z
N MET A 1 -9.62 -57.55 20.75
CA MET A 1 -9.06 -56.69 19.70
C MET A 1 -10.05 -55.66 19.11
N LYS A 2 -11.28 -55.51 19.63
CA LYS A 2 -12.27 -54.51 19.13
C LYS A 2 -12.17 -53.15 19.84
N ASN A 3 -11.55 -53.12 21.01
CA ASN A 3 -11.49 -51.99 21.93
C ASN A 3 -10.33 -51.03 21.58
N LEU A 4 -9.37 -51.51 20.75
CA LEU A 4 -8.17 -50.77 20.37
C LEU A 4 -8.44 -49.77 19.22
N TRP A 5 -9.45 -50.04 18.38
CA TRP A 5 -9.85 -49.15 17.29
C TRP A 5 -10.66 -47.93 17.73
N CYS A 6 -11.48 -48.03 18.78
CA CYS A 6 -12.18 -46.85 19.33
C CYS A 6 -11.23 -45.84 19.96
N GLY A 7 -10.16 -46.30 20.64
CA GLY A 7 -9.19 -45.40 21.27
C GLY A 7 -8.36 -44.62 20.26
N LEU A 8 -7.98 -45.26 19.14
CA LEU A 8 -7.19 -44.61 18.10
C LEU A 8 -7.99 -43.55 17.33
N ALA A 9 -9.27 -43.83 17.06
CA ALA A 9 -10.17 -42.89 16.39
C ALA A 9 -10.45 -41.65 17.26
N PHE A 10 -10.60 -41.82 18.57
CA PHE A 10 -10.85 -40.72 19.49
C PHE A 10 -9.62 -39.80 19.65
N CYS A 11 -8.41 -40.38 19.65
CA CYS A 11 -7.17 -39.62 19.74
C CYS A 11 -6.91 -38.76 18.49
N LEU A 12 -7.27 -39.26 17.31
CA LEU A 12 -7.05 -38.57 16.03
C LEU A 12 -7.97 -37.36 15.84
N VAL A 13 -9.17 -37.38 16.42
CA VAL A 13 -10.11 -36.24 16.40
C VAL A 13 -9.61 -35.10 17.31
N ILE A 14 -9.01 -35.40 18.47
CA ILE A 14 -8.51 -34.38 19.41
C ILE A 14 -7.32 -33.60 18.83
N ILE A 15 -6.47 -34.27 18.05
CA ILE A 15 -5.28 -33.65 17.43
C ILE A 15 -5.68 -32.62 16.37
N CYS A 16 -6.80 -32.80 15.64
CA CYS A 16 -7.28 -31.82 14.67
C CYS A 16 -7.80 -30.52 15.30
N TYR A 17 -8.23 -30.53 16.57
CA TYR A 17 -8.75 -29.33 17.26
C TYR A 17 -7.66 -28.46 17.90
N LEU A 18 -6.43 -28.97 18.00
CA LEU A 18 -5.30 -28.26 18.62
C LEU A 18 -4.42 -27.52 17.61
N LEU A 19 -4.76 -27.57 16.32
CA LEU A 19 -4.06 -26.77 15.31
C LEU A 19 -4.47 -25.31 15.50
N PRO A 20 -3.54 -24.39 15.85
CA PRO A 20 -3.84 -22.98 15.79
C PRO A 20 -4.17 -22.65 14.33
N SER A 21 -5.38 -22.16 14.10
CA SER A 21 -5.72 -21.52 12.84
C SER A 21 -4.87 -20.26 12.76
N ASP A 22 -3.72 -20.33 12.08
CA ASP A 22 -3.02 -19.14 11.61
C ASP A 22 -3.94 -18.45 10.60
N VAL A 23 -4.87 -17.65 11.14
CA VAL A 23 -5.61 -16.67 10.36
C VAL A 23 -4.55 -15.66 9.95
N ALA A 24 -3.98 -15.87 8.76
CA ALA A 24 -3.13 -14.89 8.12
C ALA A 24 -3.95 -13.60 8.03
N ALA A 25 -3.68 -12.67 8.95
CA ALA A 25 -4.22 -11.33 8.88
C ALA A 25 -3.73 -10.77 7.55
N GLN A 26 -4.63 -10.68 6.56
CA GLN A 26 -4.34 -10.00 5.32
C GLN A 26 -4.13 -8.53 5.67
N SER A 27 -2.87 -8.16 5.92
CA SER A 27 -2.46 -6.78 6.07
C SER A 27 -2.89 -6.06 4.81
N GLN A 28 -3.91 -5.20 4.92
CA GLN A 28 -4.36 -4.41 3.79
C GLN A 28 -3.18 -3.60 3.25
N PRO A 29 -3.04 -3.47 1.92
CA PRO A 29 -1.97 -2.66 1.35
C PRO A 29 -2.05 -1.24 1.93
N PRO A 30 -0.90 -0.60 2.22
CA PRO A 30 -0.88 0.72 2.81
C PRO A 30 -1.56 1.72 1.86
N LYS A 31 -2.50 2.50 2.38
CA LYS A 31 -3.08 3.62 1.65
C LYS A 31 -2.03 4.73 1.56
N LEU A 32 -1.68 5.13 0.34
CA LEU A 32 -0.81 6.28 0.10
C LEU A 32 -1.66 7.53 -0.13
N GLU A 33 -1.32 8.60 0.58
CA GLU A 33 -1.89 9.92 0.36
C GLU A 33 -0.76 10.87 -0.05
N GLY A 34 -0.96 11.52 -1.19
CA GLY A 34 0.07 12.32 -1.83
C GLY A 34 -0.51 13.11 -2.99
N GLN A 35 0.38 13.67 -3.79
CA GLN A 35 0.04 14.59 -4.85
C GLN A 35 0.42 14.03 -6.21
N ILE A 36 -0.45 14.17 -7.20
CA ILE A 36 -0.12 13.84 -8.59
C ILE A 36 0.88 14.86 -9.14
N VAL A 37 1.96 14.35 -9.72
CA VAL A 37 3.07 15.12 -10.29
C VAL A 37 3.39 14.61 -11.69
N CYS A 38 3.69 15.54 -12.59
CA CYS A 38 4.10 15.23 -13.97
C CYS A 38 5.56 14.79 -14.10
N CYS A 39 6.45 15.31 -13.24
CA CYS A 39 7.87 15.08 -13.38
C CYS A 39 8.60 15.22 -12.04
N GLU A 40 9.62 14.39 -11.80
CA GLU A 40 10.43 14.41 -10.58
C GLU A 40 11.16 15.75 -10.40
N ASP A 41 11.78 16.25 -11.46
CA ASP A 41 12.47 17.54 -11.45
C ASP A 41 11.52 18.73 -11.23
N CYS A 42 10.23 18.57 -11.51
CA CYS A 42 9.21 19.58 -11.24
C CYS A 42 8.94 19.64 -9.74
N TRP A 43 8.88 18.47 -9.10
CA TRP A 43 8.70 18.35 -7.66
C TRP A 43 9.86 19.00 -6.89
N ALA A 44 11.11 18.76 -7.31
CA ALA A 44 12.31 19.17 -6.57
C ALA A 44 12.65 20.68 -6.64
N ARG A 45 11.95 21.48 -7.45
CA ARG A 45 12.25 22.93 -7.65
C ARG A 45 11.94 23.81 -6.45
N GLU A 46 11.01 23.39 -5.60
CA GLU A 46 10.57 24.17 -4.45
C GLU A 46 10.72 23.34 -3.19
N ASP A 47 10.93 24.00 -2.05
CA ASP A 47 10.84 23.34 -0.75
C ASP A 47 9.37 23.05 -0.42
N ARG A 48 8.99 21.78 -0.58
CA ARG A 48 7.60 21.31 -0.38
C ARG A 48 7.16 21.29 1.09
N ARG A 49 8.07 21.62 2.02
CA ARG A 49 7.73 21.83 3.43
C ARG A 49 7.19 23.24 3.68
N THR A 50 7.48 24.19 2.81
CA THR A 50 7.11 25.62 2.97
C THR A 50 6.18 26.11 1.89
N VAL A 51 6.26 25.56 0.68
CA VAL A 51 5.38 25.87 -0.44
C VAL A 51 4.34 24.75 -0.60
N PRO A 52 3.07 24.99 -0.21
CA PRO A 52 2.02 23.99 -0.38
C PRO A 52 1.82 23.69 -1.86
N TYR A 53 1.51 22.43 -2.16
CA TYR A 53 1.20 22.04 -3.52
C TYR A 53 -0.21 22.48 -3.90
N GLY A 54 -0.45 22.69 -5.19
CA GLY A 54 -1.80 22.80 -5.71
C GLY A 54 -2.22 24.24 -5.90
N THR A 55 -1.31 25.07 -6.44
CA THR A 55 -1.81 26.19 -7.22
C THR A 55 -2.70 25.64 -8.34
N VAL A 56 -3.63 26.46 -8.81
CA VAL A 56 -4.49 26.07 -9.94
C VAL A 56 -3.65 25.63 -11.14
N ASP A 57 -2.48 26.24 -11.35
CA ASP A 57 -1.55 25.89 -12.42
C ASP A 57 -0.91 24.51 -12.26
N ASP A 58 -0.60 24.09 -11.03
CA ASP A 58 -0.04 22.76 -10.78
C ASP A 58 -1.07 21.66 -11.03
N LEU A 59 -2.33 21.91 -10.66
CA LEU A 59 -3.44 21.00 -10.94
C LEU A 59 -3.73 20.91 -12.43
N ALA A 60 -3.72 22.05 -13.14
CA ALA A 60 -3.89 22.09 -14.59
C ALA A 60 -2.77 21.33 -15.33
N LYS A 61 -1.51 21.48 -14.88
CA LYS A 61 -0.39 20.72 -15.42
C LYS A 61 -0.56 19.22 -15.17
N ALA A 62 -0.87 18.81 -13.93
CA ALA A 62 -1.10 17.41 -13.60
C ALA A 62 -2.19 16.79 -14.49
N GLN A 63 -3.30 17.51 -14.71
CA GLN A 63 -4.37 17.09 -15.59
C GLN A 63 -3.88 16.92 -17.04
N ALA A 64 -3.07 17.83 -17.56
CA ALA A 64 -2.52 17.73 -18.91
C ALA A 64 -1.58 16.52 -19.09
N CYS A 65 -0.76 16.22 -18.10
CA CYS A 65 0.16 15.07 -18.15
C CYS A 65 -0.60 13.74 -18.17
N ILE A 66 -1.67 13.61 -17.37
CA ILE A 66 -2.58 12.46 -17.43
C ILE A 66 -3.18 12.32 -18.83
N ALA A 67 -3.65 13.43 -19.42
CA ALA A 67 -4.28 13.41 -20.75
C ALA A 67 -3.31 13.02 -21.88
N ASN A 68 -2.02 13.32 -21.72
CA ASN A 68 -0.98 12.98 -22.70
C ASN A 68 -0.43 11.56 -22.55
N GLY A 69 -0.85 10.81 -21.53
CA GLY A 69 -0.37 9.45 -21.30
C GLY A 69 1.04 9.37 -20.70
N ASP A 70 1.51 10.43 -20.06
CA ASP A 70 2.73 10.37 -19.27
C ASP A 70 2.49 9.47 -18.05
N PRO A 71 3.44 8.60 -17.67
CA PRO A 71 3.26 7.74 -16.51
C PRO A 71 3.31 8.60 -15.24
N THR A 72 2.13 9.01 -14.79
CA THR A 72 1.94 9.96 -13.68
C THR A 72 2.61 9.48 -12.40
N LEU A 73 3.21 10.41 -11.66
CA LEU A 73 3.83 10.13 -10.38
C LEU A 73 2.93 10.57 -9.23
N LEU A 74 2.94 9.85 -8.11
CA LEU A 74 2.38 10.27 -6.83
C LEU A 74 3.53 10.63 -5.89
N ALA A 75 3.67 11.91 -5.56
CA ALA A 75 4.59 12.38 -4.53
C ALA A 75 3.96 12.23 -3.15
N VAL A 76 4.56 11.38 -2.32
CA VAL A 76 4.14 11.15 -0.94
C VAL A 76 5.22 11.72 -0.02
N MET A 77 4.81 12.64 0.85
CA MET A 77 5.69 13.17 1.89
C MET A 77 5.44 12.43 3.19
N ASN A 78 6.50 11.89 3.80
CA ASN A 78 6.41 11.23 5.09
C ASN A 78 6.39 12.25 6.25
N GLY A 79 6.23 11.75 7.49
CA GLY A 79 6.23 12.60 8.70
C GLY A 79 7.56 13.32 8.97
N THR A 80 8.67 12.93 8.34
CA THR A 80 9.98 13.61 8.46
C THR A 80 10.21 14.65 7.35
N GLY A 81 9.27 14.80 6.41
CA GLY A 81 9.37 15.73 5.28
C GLY A 81 10.15 15.18 4.08
N SER A 82 10.53 13.89 4.10
CA SER A 82 11.14 13.24 2.94
C SER A 82 10.06 12.88 1.93
N THR A 83 10.33 13.11 0.64
CA THR A 83 9.43 12.72 -0.44
C THR A 83 9.86 11.40 -1.07
N THR A 84 8.89 10.52 -1.32
CA THR A 84 9.00 9.40 -2.24
C THR A 84 8.08 9.64 -3.43
N LEU A 85 8.57 9.39 -4.65
CA LEU A 85 7.78 9.41 -5.87
C LEU A 85 7.39 7.98 -6.25
N TYR A 86 6.09 7.73 -6.37
CA TYR A 86 5.55 6.45 -6.81
C TYR A 86 5.04 6.58 -8.24
N GLN A 87 5.40 5.67 -9.13
CA GLN A 87 4.78 5.61 -10.44
C GLN A 87 3.34 5.07 -10.32
N LEU A 88 2.39 5.73 -10.96
CA LEU A 88 1.01 5.28 -11.08
C LEU A 88 0.90 4.47 -12.36
N GLU A 89 0.78 3.15 -12.21
CA GLU A 89 0.61 2.15 -13.28
C GLU A 89 -0.85 1.75 -13.44
#